data_AF-A0A916Z4D5-F1
#
_entry.id   AF-A0A916Z4D5-F1
#
_cell.length_a   1.000
_cell.length_b   1.000
_cell.length_c   1.000
_cell.angle_alpha   90.00
_cell.angle_beta   90.00
_cell.angle_gamma   90.00
#
_symmetry.space_group_name_H-M   'P 1'
#
loop_
_entity.id
_entity.type
_entity.pdbx_description
1 polymer ?
#
loop_
_entity_poly.entity_id
_entity_poly.type
_entity_poly.pdbx_seq_one_letter_code
_entity_poly.pdbx_strand_id
1 'polypeptide(L)'
;MKTLKSTLAIALLATTVFFNANAEDKKLEKNEASTSNSLATYKMSNLKVGMYEVGNVNSMKLNLTLTKDAGKTANVKLMNENGTVLSETTVSKKETAYNFRFDFSESATGKYFIEVTNGDHIITKEILKGKGTLSY
;
A
#
# COMPACT_ATOMS: atom_id res chain seq x y z
N MET A 1 -13.31 -52.36 8.13
CA MET A 1 -13.25 -51.00 7.56
C MET A 1 -11.98 -50.33 8.08
N LYS A 2 -11.06 -49.92 7.20
CA LYS A 2 -9.79 -49.28 7.59
C LYS A 2 -9.94 -47.75 7.42
N THR A 3 -9.77 -46.98 8.49
CA THR A 3 -9.80 -45.51 8.43
C THR A 3 -8.38 -44.96 8.34
N LEU A 4 -8.03 -44.35 7.21
CA LEU A 4 -6.79 -43.60 7.03
C LEU A 4 -6.98 -42.18 7.57
N LYS A 5 -6.22 -41.80 8.60
CA LYS A 5 -6.09 -40.40 9.01
C LYS A 5 -4.86 -39.83 8.30
N SER A 6 -5.07 -38.90 7.38
CA SER A 6 -4.00 -38.15 6.73
C SER A 6 -3.73 -36.89 7.57
N THR A 7 -2.52 -36.77 8.09
CA THR A 7 -2.05 -35.59 8.83
C THR A 7 -1.21 -34.75 7.87
N LEU A 8 -1.69 -33.56 7.53
CA LEU A 8 -0.90 -32.55 6.81
C LEU A 8 -0.10 -31.74 7.82
N ALA A 9 1.22 -31.86 7.78
CA ALA A 9 2.14 -30.99 8.50
C ALA A 9 2.40 -29.72 7.67
N ILE A 10 2.19 -28.53 8.25
CA ILE A 10 2.56 -27.25 7.66
C ILE A 10 3.90 -26.85 8.30
N ALA A 11 4.99 -26.92 7.52
CA ALA A 11 6.29 -26.44 7.95
C ALA A 11 6.37 -24.92 7.74
N LEU A 12 6.47 -24.16 8.83
CA LEU A 12 6.70 -22.72 8.79
C LEU A 12 8.21 -22.48 8.62
N LEU A 13 8.66 -22.12 7.41
CA LEU A 13 10.05 -21.74 7.16
C LEU A 13 10.24 -20.27 7.57
N ALA A 14 10.84 -20.04 8.73
CA ALA A 14 11.33 -18.73 9.12
C ALA A 14 12.63 -18.45 8.35
N THR A 15 12.61 -17.52 7.39
CA THR A 15 13.81 -17.03 6.72
C THR A 15 14.44 -15.91 7.54
N THR A 16 15.61 -16.16 8.13
CA THR A 16 16.42 -15.12 8.76
C THR A 16 17.17 -14.33 7.69
N VAL A 17 16.99 -13.01 7.64
CA VAL A 17 17.83 -12.11 6.83
C VAL A 17 19.09 -11.72 7.61
N PHE A 18 20.26 -12.01 7.03
CA PHE A 18 21.54 -11.53 7.55
C PHE A 18 21.87 -10.17 6.91
N PHE A 19 22.02 -9.12 7.72
CA PHE A 19 22.65 -7.88 7.28
C PHE A 19 24.17 -8.05 7.36
N ASN A 20 24.84 -8.20 6.22
CA ASN A 20 26.29 -8.17 6.13
C ASN A 20 26.76 -6.70 6.24
N ALA A 21 27.14 -6.27 7.45
CA ALA A 21 27.94 -5.08 7.64
C ALA A 21 29.41 -5.45 7.39
N ASN A 22 29.88 -5.27 6.17
CA ASN A 22 31.29 -5.45 5.84
C ASN A 22 31.99 -4.10 6.01
N ALA A 23 32.63 -3.92 7.16
CA ALA A 23 33.53 -2.80 7.42
C ALA A 23 34.97 -3.35 7.44
N GLU A 24 35.70 -3.13 6.36
CA GLU A 24 37.16 -3.26 6.36
C GLU A 24 37.78 -1.98 5.81
N ASP A 25 38.42 -1.24 6.71
CA ASP A 25 39.32 -0.13 6.40
C ASP A 25 40.60 -0.66 5.75
N LYS A 26 40.87 -0.25 4.50
CA LYS A 26 42.24 -0.14 3.97
C LYS A 26 42.39 1.14 3.16
N LYS A 27 43.30 2.01 3.60
CA LYS A 27 43.67 3.26 2.95
C LYS A 27 44.52 3.04 1.70
N LEU A 28 44.06 3.69 0.63
CA LEU A 28 44.75 4.47 -0.41
C LEU A 28 45.79 3.78 -1.30
N GLU A 29 45.41 3.63 -2.58
CA GLU A 29 46.29 4.00 -3.69
C GLU A 29 45.49 4.74 -4.78
N LYS A 30 46.03 5.88 -5.20
CA LYS A 30 45.42 6.88 -6.09
C LYS A 30 45.36 6.33 -7.52
N ASN A 31 44.15 6.05 -8.01
CA ASN A 31 43.88 5.96 -9.44
C ASN A 31 42.72 6.90 -9.76
N GLU A 32 42.98 7.85 -10.66
CA GLU A 32 42.02 8.85 -11.08
C GLU A 32 40.91 8.15 -11.90
N ALA A 33 39.83 7.82 -11.22
CA ALA A 33 38.61 7.29 -11.83
C ALA A 33 37.50 8.31 -11.60
N SER A 34 37.12 8.97 -12.69
CA SER A 34 35.91 9.75 -12.91
C SER A 34 34.91 9.70 -11.74
N THR A 35 34.96 10.68 -10.84
CA THR A 35 33.92 10.90 -9.82
C THR A 35 32.69 11.47 -10.52
N SER A 36 31.99 10.63 -11.28
CA SER A 36 30.56 10.84 -11.47
C SER A 36 29.90 10.48 -10.15
N ASN A 37 29.92 11.43 -9.21
CA ASN A 37 28.95 11.46 -8.12
C ASN A 37 27.59 11.69 -8.77
N SER A 38 27.03 10.61 -9.31
CA SER A 38 25.60 10.48 -9.54
C SER A 38 24.96 10.53 -8.16
N LEU A 39 24.74 11.75 -7.67
CA LEU A 39 23.78 12.00 -6.61
C LEU A 39 22.50 11.34 -7.10
N ALA A 40 22.13 10.21 -6.51
CA ALA A 40 20.88 9.55 -6.83
C ALA A 40 19.78 10.56 -6.52
N THR A 41 19.25 11.19 -7.56
CA THR A 41 18.15 12.15 -7.43
C THR A 41 16.94 11.36 -6.95
N TYR A 42 16.66 11.43 -5.65
CA TYR A 42 15.50 10.80 -5.05
C TYR A 42 14.25 11.55 -5.55
N LYS A 43 13.63 11.06 -6.63
CA LYS A 43 12.40 11.65 -7.14
C LYS A 43 11.29 11.35 -6.14
N MET A 44 10.91 12.36 -5.36
CA MET A 44 9.71 12.32 -4.52
C MET A 44 8.50 11.93 -5.39
N SER A 45 7.76 10.91 -4.97
CA SER A 45 6.55 10.52 -5.67
C SER A 45 5.47 11.60 -5.54
N ASN A 46 4.71 11.81 -6.60
CA ASN A 46 3.47 12.61 -6.53
C ASN A 46 2.29 11.79 -6.01
N LEU A 47 2.52 10.60 -5.47
CA LEU A 47 1.51 9.80 -4.82
C LEU A 47 1.03 10.51 -3.55
N LYS A 48 -0.17 11.11 -3.62
CA LYS A 48 -0.83 11.74 -2.48
C LYS A 48 -2.26 11.24 -2.42
N VAL A 49 -2.75 11.04 -1.21
CA VAL A 49 -4.12 10.63 -0.97
C VAL A 49 -4.77 11.52 0.08
N GLY A 50 -6.01 11.91 -0.18
CA GLY A 50 -6.86 12.63 0.77
C GLY A 50 -8.19 11.90 0.92
N MET A 51 -8.77 11.92 2.12
CA MET A 51 -10.06 11.29 2.39
C MET A 51 -10.98 12.28 3.09
N TYR A 52 -12.26 12.25 2.75
CA TYR A 52 -13.27 13.11 3.37
C TYR A 52 -14.69 12.54 3.18
N GLU A 53 -15.59 12.85 4.12
CA GLU A 53 -17.00 12.45 4.03
C GLU A 53 -17.73 13.22 2.93
N VAL A 54 -18.61 12.53 2.21
CA VAL A 54 -19.39 13.14 1.14
C VAL A 54 -20.67 13.76 1.69
N GLY A 55 -20.91 15.04 1.39
CA GLY A 55 -22.17 15.72 1.64
C GLY A 55 -22.30 16.28 3.06
N ASN A 56 -22.56 15.42 4.04
CA ASN A 56 -22.81 15.81 5.43
C ASN A 56 -21.94 14.99 6.40
N VAL A 57 -21.83 15.46 7.64
CA VAL A 57 -21.23 14.70 8.74
C VAL A 57 -22.00 13.38 8.93
N ASN A 58 -21.28 12.26 9.08
CA ASN A 58 -21.82 10.91 9.24
C ASN A 58 -22.56 10.34 8.00
N SER A 59 -22.16 10.70 6.78
CA SER A 59 -22.86 10.26 5.55
C SER A 59 -22.69 8.79 5.17
N MET A 60 -21.79 8.06 5.85
CA MET A 60 -21.35 6.70 5.49
C MET A 60 -20.71 6.57 4.11
N LYS A 61 -20.44 7.71 3.46
CA LYS A 61 -19.89 7.77 2.11
C LYS A 61 -18.60 8.55 2.16
N LEU A 62 -17.55 7.93 1.66
CA LEU A 62 -16.20 8.48 1.72
C LEU A 62 -15.67 8.71 0.32
N ASN A 63 -15.17 9.91 0.09
CA ASN A 63 -14.36 10.19 -1.08
C ASN A 63 -12.89 9.99 -0.74
N LEU A 64 -12.17 9.32 -1.64
CA LEU A 64 -10.71 9.31 -1.66
C LEU A 64 -10.24 10.05 -2.91
N THR A 65 -9.45 11.10 -2.70
CA THR A 65 -8.72 11.78 -3.76
C THR A 65 -7.34 11.15 -3.88
N LEU A 66 -6.88 10.98 -5.11
CA LEU A 66 -5.59 10.44 -5.44
C LEU A 66 -4.90 11.36 -6.44
N THR A 67 -3.64 11.71 -6.21
CA THR A 67 -2.72 12.21 -7.24
C THR A 67 -1.60 11.23 -7.45
N LYS A 68 -1.04 11.18 -8.66
CA LYS A 68 0.08 10.31 -9.00
C LYS A 68 0.95 10.86 -10.12
N ASP A 69 2.14 10.29 -10.24
CA ASP A 69 3.05 10.60 -11.35
C ASP A 69 2.45 10.21 -12.71
N ALA A 70 2.61 11.12 -13.69
CA ALA A 70 2.23 10.85 -15.07
C ALA A 70 3.00 9.65 -15.63
N GLY A 71 2.35 8.86 -16.49
CA GLY A 71 2.98 7.69 -17.11
C GLY A 71 3.08 6.45 -16.20
N LYS A 72 2.73 6.56 -14.91
CA LYS A 72 2.68 5.43 -13.97
C LYS A 72 1.23 5.00 -13.73
N THR A 73 0.97 3.71 -13.54
CA THR A 73 -0.35 3.24 -13.07
C THR A 73 -0.43 3.35 -11.54
N ALA A 74 -1.65 3.47 -11.02
CA ALA A 74 -1.89 3.24 -9.59
C ALA A 74 -2.96 2.16 -9.42
N ASN A 75 -2.82 1.33 -8.39
CA ASN A 75 -3.82 0.35 -8.01
C ASN A 75 -4.40 0.76 -6.66
N VAL A 76 -5.72 0.71 -6.53
CA VAL A 76 -6.45 1.08 -5.32
C VAL A 76 -7.30 -0.10 -4.89
N LYS A 77 -7.04 -0.63 -3.70
CA LYS A 77 -7.77 -1.75 -3.10
C LYS A 77 -8.48 -1.32 -1.84
N LEU A 78 -9.77 -1.64 -1.75
CA LEU A 78 -10.51 -1.61 -0.48
C LEU A 78 -10.52 -3.04 0.08
N MET A 79 -10.11 -3.19 1.33
CA MET A 79 -10.02 -4.48 2.03
C MET A 79 -10.77 -4.42 3.37
N ASN A 80 -11.28 -5.56 3.83
CA ASN A 80 -11.76 -5.70 5.21
C ASN A 80 -10.59 -5.99 6.18
N GLU A 81 -10.89 -6.13 7.48
CA GLU A 81 -9.90 -6.42 8.54
C GLU A 81 -9.07 -7.69 8.29
N ASN A 82 -9.62 -8.68 7.59
CA ASN A 82 -8.92 -9.93 7.26
C ASN A 82 -8.04 -9.81 6.01
N GLY A 83 -7.94 -8.62 5.40
CA GLY A 83 -7.21 -8.41 4.14
C GLY A 83 -7.96 -8.93 2.90
N THR A 84 -9.24 -9.31 3.02
CA THR A 84 -10.04 -9.72 1.86
C THR A 84 -10.35 -8.49 1.02
N VAL A 85 -9.98 -8.52 -0.26
CA VAL A 85 -10.25 -7.44 -1.21
C VAL A 85 -11.74 -7.40 -1.52
N LEU A 86 -12.38 -6.27 -1.20
CA LEU A 86 -13.80 -5.99 -1.47
C LEU A 86 -13.98 -5.26 -2.80
N SER A 87 -13.00 -4.43 -3.17
CA SER A 87 -12.96 -3.71 -4.44
C SER A 87 -11.52 -3.41 -4.83
N GLU A 88 -11.23 -3.45 -6.12
CA GLU A 88 -9.94 -3.12 -6.70
C GLU A 88 -10.13 -2.32 -7.98
N THR A 89 -9.36 -1.25 -8.16
CA THR A 89 -9.40 -0.43 -9.37
C THR A 89 -8.01 0.03 -9.76
N THR A 90 -7.71 -0.09 -11.05
CA THR A 90 -6.45 0.40 -11.62
C THR A 90 -6.67 1.75 -12.31
N VAL A 91 -5.98 2.79 -11.83
CA VAL A 91 -5.90 4.10 -12.48
C VAL A 91 -4.82 4.05 -13.56
N SER A 92 -5.24 4.33 -14.79
CA SER A 92 -4.37 4.23 -15.97
C SER A 92 -3.19 5.20 -15.93
N LYS A 93 -2.17 4.93 -16.74
CA LYS A 93 -0.98 5.79 -16.90
C LYS A 93 -1.27 7.20 -17.46
N LYS A 94 -2.44 7.41 -18.07
CA LYS A 94 -2.83 8.69 -18.69
C LYS A 94 -3.40 9.68 -17.68
N GLU A 95 -4.01 9.17 -16.61
CA GLU A 95 -4.55 10.01 -15.53
C GLU A 95 -3.42 10.49 -14.61
N THR A 96 -3.56 11.65 -14.01
CA THR A 96 -2.65 12.14 -12.94
C THR A 96 -3.37 12.33 -11.62
N ALA A 97 -4.70 12.32 -11.64
CA ALA A 97 -5.54 12.35 -10.46
C ALA A 97 -6.79 11.49 -10.68
N TYR A 98 -7.39 11.01 -9.59
CA TYR A 98 -8.65 10.28 -9.63
C TYR A 98 -9.41 10.46 -8.31
N ASN A 99 -10.74 10.39 -8.37
CA ASN A 99 -11.60 10.42 -7.20
C ASN A 99 -12.37 9.10 -7.10
N PHE A 100 -12.25 8.44 -5.97
CA PHE A 100 -13.00 7.23 -5.64
C PHE A 100 -14.10 7.60 -4.66
N ARG A 101 -15.25 6.94 -4.80
CA ARG A 101 -16.34 7.04 -3.84
C ARG A 101 -16.64 5.65 -3.30
N PHE A 102 -16.59 5.52 -1.98
CA PHE A 102 -16.93 4.31 -1.27
C PHE A 102 -18.19 4.55 -0.44
N ASP A 103 -19.13 3.60 -0.51
CA ASP A 103 -20.37 3.65 0.26
C ASP A 103 -20.37 2.50 1.28
N PHE A 104 -20.27 2.86 2.56
CA PHE A 104 -20.24 1.91 3.67
C PHE A 104 -21.61 1.76 4.35
N SER A 105 -22.69 2.27 3.75
CA SER A 105 -24.04 2.24 4.36
C SER A 105 -24.49 0.81 4.68
N GLU A 106 -24.20 -0.13 3.78
CA GLU A 106 -24.56 -1.56 3.89
C GLU A 106 -23.39 -2.44 4.38
N SER A 107 -22.26 -1.82 4.74
CA SER A 107 -21.08 -2.55 5.21
C SER A 107 -21.19 -2.86 6.71
N ALA A 108 -20.70 -4.04 7.11
CA ALA A 108 -20.63 -4.41 8.52
C ALA A 108 -19.75 -3.44 9.32
N THR A 109 -20.06 -3.27 10.60
CA THR A 109 -19.17 -2.54 11.52
C THR A 109 -17.83 -3.27 11.63
N GLY A 110 -16.74 -2.53 11.67
CA GLY A 110 -15.40 -3.11 11.73
C GLY A 110 -14.34 -2.21 11.11
N LYS A 111 -13.15 -2.78 10.92
CA LYS A 111 -12.02 -2.10 10.27
C LYS A 111 -11.96 -2.42 8.78
N TYR A 112 -11.59 -1.41 8.03
CA TYR A 112 -11.34 -1.50 6.60
C TYR A 112 -10.04 -0.77 6.27
N PHE A 113 -9.44 -1.14 5.15
CA PHE A 113 -8.20 -0.55 4.69
C PHE A 113 -8.32 -0.18 3.22
N ILE A 114 -7.88 1.03 2.87
CA ILE A 114 -7.60 1.38 1.48
C ILE A 114 -6.09 1.36 1.27
N GLU A 115 -5.62 0.48 0.39
CA GLU A 115 -4.25 0.46 -0.08
C GLU A 115 -4.18 1.12 -1.46
N VAL A 116 -3.25 2.06 -1.62
CA VAL A 116 -2.93 2.68 -2.90
C VAL A 116 -1.48 2.42 -3.24
N THR A 117 -1.24 1.76 -4.36
CA THR A 117 0.09 1.39 -4.84
C THR A 117 0.41 2.07 -6.16
N ASN A 118 1.57 2.73 -6.26
CA ASN A 118 2.11 3.31 -7.49
C ASN A 118 3.60 2.98 -7.62
N GLY A 119 3.92 1.97 -8.43
CA GLY A 119 5.27 1.42 -8.46
C GLY A 119 5.66 0.88 -7.07
N ASP A 120 6.76 1.38 -6.52
CA ASP A 120 7.28 0.97 -5.21
C ASP A 120 6.68 1.77 -4.04
N HIS A 121 5.80 2.74 -4.33
CA HIS A 121 5.16 3.56 -3.30
C HIS A 121 3.81 2.96 -2.92
N ILE A 122 3.62 2.72 -1.62
CA ILE A 122 2.38 2.20 -1.05
C ILE A 122 1.91 3.19 0.02
N ILE A 123 0.62 3.55 -0.03
CA ILE A 123 -0.05 4.27 1.04
C ILE A 123 -1.24 3.45 1.51
N THR A 124 -1.30 3.18 2.81
CA THR A 124 -2.44 2.51 3.44
C THR A 124 -3.20 3.48 4.33
N LYS A 125 -4.52 3.46 4.23
CA LYS A 125 -5.44 4.26 5.06
C LYS A 125 -6.39 3.34 5.79
N GLU A 126 -6.47 3.48 7.11
CA GLU A 126 -7.43 2.76 7.93
C GLU A 126 -8.76 3.51 7.95
N ILE A 127 -9.85 2.75 7.93
CA ILE A 127 -11.21 3.26 8.11
C ILE A 127 -11.86 2.44 9.21
N LEU A 128 -12.32 3.11 10.26
CA LEU A 128 -13.14 2.51 11.32
C LEU A 128 -14.62 2.77 11.01
N LYS A 129 -15.37 1.70 10.76
CA LYS A 129 -16.82 1.74 10.58
C LYS A 129 -17.54 1.42 11.90
N GLY A 130 -18.12 2.45 12.50
CA GLY A 130 -19.02 2.33 13.65
C GLY A 130 -20.49 2.22 13.25
N LYS A 131 -21.39 2.24 14.25
CA LYS A 131 -22.84 2.30 14.01
C LYS A 131 -23.22 3.72 13.57
N GLY A 132 -23.35 3.93 12.27
CA GLY A 132 -23.67 5.23 11.68
C GLY A 132 -22.52 6.24 11.67
N THR A 133 -21.28 5.83 11.96
CA THR A 133 -20.09 6.69 11.96
C THR A 133 -18.95 6.10 11.13
N LEU A 134 -18.10 6.97 10.56
CA LEU A 134 -16.83 6.64 9.92
C LEU A 134 -15.71 7.45 10.58
N SER A 135 -14.53 6.86 10.73
CA SER A 135 -13.30 7.57 11.12
C SER A 135 -12.15 7.12 10.21
N TYR A 136 -11.34 8.06 9.73
CA TYR A 136 -10.35 7.86 8.66
C TYR A 136 -9.26 8.95 8.64
#